data_AF-A0A940TPA6-F1
#
_entry.id   AF-A0A940TPA6-F1
#
_cell.length_a   1.000
_cell.length_b   1.000
_cell.length_c   1.000
_cell.angle_alpha   90.00
_cell.angle_beta   90.00
_cell.angle_gamma   90.00
#
_symmetry.space_group_name_H-M   'P 1'
#
loop_
_entity.id
_entity.type
_entity.pdbx_description
1 polymer ?
#
loop_
_entity_poly.entity_id
_entity_poly.type
_entity_poly.pdbx_seq_one_letter_code
_entity_poly.pdbx_strand_id
1 'polypeptide(L)' 'MKIDDAVAGHIHIGLGRNDHIGGGTSTDAHLDLLMTWATLLLDGKPIGEDGVLKI' A
#
# COMPACT_ATOMS: atom_id res chain seq x y z
N MET A 1 6.78 8.01 -16.32
CA MET A 1 7.13 7.73 -14.92
C MET A 1 5.80 7.59 -14.19
N LYS A 2 5.45 6.42 -13.65
CA LYS A 2 4.23 6.28 -12.83
C LYS A 2 4.48 7.10 -11.56
N ILE A 3 3.77 8.22 -11.40
CA ILE A 3 3.95 9.17 -10.29
C ILE A 3 3.21 8.69 -9.02
N ASP A 4 2.33 7.70 -9.17
CA ASP A 4 1.33 7.37 -8.14
C ASP A 4 1.85 6.37 -7.09
N ASP A 5 2.87 5.56 -7.43
CA ASP A 5 3.45 4.57 -6.53
C ASP A 5 4.68 5.19 -5.83
N ALA A 6 4.64 5.32 -4.50
CA ALA A 6 5.70 5.87 -3.63
C ALA A 6 5.67 7.39 -3.33
N VAL A 7 4.49 7.97 -3.17
CA VAL A 7 4.34 9.29 -2.54
C VAL A 7 4.34 9.15 -1.01
N ALA A 8 5.16 9.93 -0.32
CA ALA A 8 5.25 9.90 1.14
C ALA A 8 3.89 10.19 1.79
N GLY A 9 3.50 9.35 2.75
CA GLY A 9 2.23 9.47 3.46
C GLY A 9 1.02 8.83 2.77
N HIS A 10 1.13 8.47 1.49
CA HIS A 10 0.09 7.68 0.80
C HIS A 10 0.28 6.18 1.01
N ILE A 11 -0.84 5.45 0.99
CA ILE A 11 -0.85 3.99 1.13
C ILE A 11 -1.17 3.37 -0.23
N HIS A 12 -0.28 2.47 -0.69
CA HIS A 12 -0.46 1.69 -1.89
C HIS A 12 -0.91 0.26 -1.52
N ILE A 13 -2.00 -0.21 -2.12
CA ILE A 13 -2.55 -1.55 -1.93
C ILE A 13 -2.58 -2.26 -3.28
N GLY A 14 -1.82 -3.36 -3.40
CA GLY A 14 -1.86 -4.25 -4.55
C GLY A 14 -2.90 -5.37 -4.37
N LEU A 15 -3.76 -5.57 -5.36
CA LEU A 15 -4.72 -6.68 -5.44
C LEU A 15 -4.38 -7.59 -6.61
N GLY A 16 -4.49 -8.91 -6.39
CA GLY A 16 -4.27 -9.93 -7.43
C GLY A 16 -3.23 -10.94 -6.98
N ARG A 17 -2.08 -10.94 -7.64
CA ARG A 17 -1.04 -11.97 -7.54
C ARG A 17 -0.09 -11.73 -6.37
N ASN A 18 0.27 -12.80 -5.64
CA ASN A 18 1.26 -12.76 -4.56
C ASN A 18 2.17 -14.01 -4.46
N ASP A 19 2.07 -14.93 -5.42
CA ASP A 19 2.87 -16.16 -5.49
C ASP A 19 4.40 -15.92 -5.58
N HIS A 20 4.83 -14.83 -6.21
CA HIS A 20 6.23 -14.40 -6.30
C HIS A 20 6.87 -14.01 -4.96
N ILE A 21 6.06 -13.78 -3.91
CA ILE A 21 6.51 -13.56 -2.53
C ILE A 21 6.13 -14.71 -1.58
N GLY A 22 5.76 -15.87 -2.12
CA GLY A 22 5.40 -17.06 -1.34
C GLY A 22 3.93 -17.13 -0.90
N GLY A 23 3.07 -16.28 -1.44
CA GLY A 23 1.63 -16.40 -1.28
C GLY A 23 1.00 -17.50 -2.15
N GLY A 24 -0.29 -17.77 -1.93
CA GLY A 24 -1.02 -18.83 -2.65
C GLY A 24 -1.81 -18.35 -3.87
N THR A 25 -1.83 -17.04 -4.15
CA THR A 25 -2.69 -16.44 -5.17
C THR A 25 -1.91 -16.16 -6.45
N SER A 26 -2.34 -16.79 -7.55
CA SER A 26 -1.84 -16.53 -8.89
C SER A 26 -3.00 -16.11 -9.79
N THR A 27 -2.98 -14.86 -10.25
CA THR A 27 -4.00 -14.27 -11.14
C THR A 27 -3.33 -13.45 -12.23
N ASP A 28 -3.95 -13.38 -13.41
CA ASP A 28 -3.44 -12.60 -14.55
C ASP A 28 -3.64 -11.08 -14.36
N ALA A 29 -4.67 -10.70 -13.60
CA ALA A 29 -4.95 -9.31 -13.28
C ALA A 29 -4.21 -8.87 -12.01
N HIS A 30 -3.66 -7.65 -12.04
CA HIS A 30 -3.07 -6.95 -10.91
C HIS A 30 -3.58 -5.51 -10.91
N LEU A 31 -4.07 -5.05 -9.75
CA LEU A 31 -4.60 -3.69 -9.59
C LEU A 31 -3.86 -2.99 -8.44
N ASP A 32 -3.38 -1.80 -8.75
CA ASP A 32 -2.76 -0.89 -7.80
C ASP A 32 -3.80 0.14 -7.34
N LEU A 33 -4.00 0.27 -6.03
CA LEU A 33 -4.89 1.26 -5.42
C LEU A 33 -4.08 2.23 -4.56
N LEU A 34 -4.38 3.52 -4.66
CA LEU A 34 -3.76 4.57 -3.86
C LEU A 34 -4.78 5.18 -2.90
N MET A 35 -4.46 5.19 -1.61
CA MET A 35 -5.20 5.93 -0.58
C MET A 35 -4.41 7.17 -0.17
N THR A 36 -5.00 8.34 -0.41
CA THR A 36 -4.32 9.63 -0.22
C THR A 36 -4.43 10.18 1.20
N TRP A 37 -5.44 9.76 1.97
CA TRP A 37 -5.71 10.29 3.32
C TRP A 37 -6.03 9.14 4.28
N ALA A 38 -5.02 8.35 4.64
CA ALA A 38 -5.18 7.21 5.54
C ALA A 38 -4.40 7.40 6.85
N THR A 39 -4.91 6.81 7.92
CA THR A 39 -4.17 6.59 9.17
C THR A 39 -3.69 5.14 9.20
N LEU A 40 -2.36 4.95 9.22
CA LEU A 40 -1.73 3.63 9.19
C LEU A 40 -1.17 3.29 10.57
N LEU A 41 -1.63 2.17 11.12
CA LEU A 41 -1.13 1.60 12.37
C LEU A 41 -0.23 0.40 12.08
N LEU A 42 0.96 0.36 12.68
CA LEU A 42 1.82 -0.82 12.74
C LEU A 42 1.85 -1.31 14.19
N ASP A 43 1.36 -2.52 14.44
CA ASP A 43 1.24 -3.09 15.79
C ASP A 43 0.51 -2.16 16.79
N GLY A 44 -0.52 -1.46 16.31
CA GLY A 44 -1.29 -0.50 17.09
C GLY A 44 -0.63 0.88 17.26
N LYS A 45 0.58 1.09 16.73
CA LYS A 45 1.27 2.40 16.76
C LYS A 45 1.06 3.16 15.44
N PRO A 46 0.61 4.42 15.47
CA PRO A 46 0.43 5.20 14.25
C PRO A 46 1.79 5.57 13.64
N ILE A 47 2.04 5.08 12.43
CA ILE A 47 3.20 5.45 11.59
C ILE A 47 2.83 6.41 10.46
N GLY A 48 1.53 6.60 10.23
CA GLY A 48 0.99 7.68 9.41
C GLY A 48 -0.39 8.09 9.93
N GLU A 49 -0.75 9.36 9.78
CA GLU A 49 -2.05 9.92 10.19
C GLU A 49 -2.52 10.92 9.15
N ASP A 50 -3.75 10.76 8.67
CA ASP A 50 -4.38 11.67 7.69
C ASP A 50 -3.50 11.96 6.46
N GLY A 51 -2.81 10.95 5.94
CA GLY A 51 -1.91 11.09 4.78
C GLY A 51 -0.54 11.71 5.09
N VAL A 52 -0.21 11.92 6.37
CA VAL A 52 1.10 12.42 6.83
C VAL A 52 1.89 11.29 7.47
N LEU A 53 3.10 11.05 6.96
CA LEU A 53 4.02 10.06 7.52
C LEU A 53 4.62 10.56 8.85
N LYS A 54 4.64 9.69 9.87
CA LYS A 54 5.19 9.94 11.20
C LYS A 54 6.46 9.12 11.42
N ILE A 55 7.60 9.63 10.95
CA ILE A 55 8.95 9.10 11.24
C ILE A 55 9.82 10.16 11.88
#